data_AF-A0A2A4B5J9-F1
#
_entry.id   AF-A0A2A4B5J9-F1
#
_cell.length_a   1.000
_cell.length_b   1.000
_cell.length_c   1.000
_cell.angle_alpha   90.00
_cell.angle_beta   90.00
_cell.angle_gamma   90.00
#
_symmetry.space_group_name_H-M   'P 1'
#
loop_
_entity.id
_entity.type
_entity.pdbx_description
1 polymer ?
#
loop_
_entity_poly.entity_id
_entity_poly.type
_entity_poly.pdbx_seq_one_letter_code
_entity_poly.pdbx_strand_id
1 'polypeptide(L)'
;MPATTIEPRAVDAAHARVRADPSIQFDFPWRAVDARQPTPEWLRALGAALDRFFSALGPFWQIVFWVLVALIVAVLVASFFPPVRDWLRDRFRRQRPAAVEAEWRPAPATARALLDEAEALAAAGRFEAAVQLLLHRSIEDIERWRHGLVRPARTSRDLAAEPAIPERARGVFARLVELTERGIFARRPLGPADWDAAREAYRAFAL
;
A
#
# COMPACT_ATOMS: atom_id res chain seq x y z
N MET A 1 38.53 62.99 -25.59
CA MET A 1 37.81 62.36 -26.71
C MET A 1 36.47 63.06 -26.83
N PRO A 2 36.16 63.75 -27.95
CA PRO A 2 34.87 64.42 -28.09
C PRO A 2 33.75 63.37 -28.14
N ALA A 3 32.67 63.61 -27.40
CA ALA A 3 31.49 62.76 -27.41
C ALA A 3 30.83 62.85 -28.80
N THR A 4 30.70 61.71 -29.49
CA THR A 4 29.97 61.63 -30.76
C THR A 4 28.50 61.92 -30.48
N THR A 5 28.04 63.13 -30.78
CA THR A 5 26.61 63.47 -30.72
C THR A 5 25.90 62.71 -31.85
N ILE A 6 25.11 61.71 -31.48
CA ILE A 6 24.28 60.96 -32.43
C ILE A 6 23.11 61.86 -32.86
N GLU A 7 23.06 62.24 -34.12
CA GLU A 7 22.00 63.09 -34.65
C GLU A 7 20.74 62.25 -34.95
N PRO A 8 19.56 62.57 -34.38
CA PRO A 8 18.35 61.73 -34.52
C PRO A 8 17.94 61.48 -35.97
N ARG A 9 18.05 62.51 -36.83
CA ARG A 9 17.73 62.39 -38.27
C ARG A 9 18.65 61.43 -39.01
N ALA A 10 19.92 61.36 -38.61
CA ALA A 10 20.88 60.43 -39.20
C ALA A 10 20.53 58.98 -38.82
N VAL A 11 20.05 58.76 -37.59
CA VAL A 11 19.56 57.46 -37.14
C VAL A 11 18.30 57.06 -37.89
N ASP A 12 17.33 57.96 -38.05
CA ASP A 12 16.10 57.69 -38.80
C ASP A 12 16.38 57.33 -40.27
N ALA A 13 17.31 58.07 -40.90
CA ALA A 13 17.72 57.81 -42.28
C ALA A 13 18.46 56.46 -42.41
N ALA A 14 19.32 56.13 -41.45
CA ALA A 14 20.00 54.84 -41.41
C ALA A 14 19.01 53.68 -41.18
N HIS A 15 18.07 53.85 -40.26
CA HIS A 15 17.02 52.88 -39.98
C HIS A 15 16.10 52.68 -41.20
N ALA A 16 15.70 53.76 -41.89
CA ALA A 16 14.91 53.68 -43.11
C ALA A 16 15.66 52.94 -44.23
N ARG A 17 16.98 53.16 -44.37
CA ARG A 17 17.82 52.41 -45.31
C ARG A 17 17.86 50.92 -45.00
N VAL A 18 18.05 50.56 -43.73
CA VAL A 18 18.06 49.17 -43.28
C VAL A 18 16.70 48.52 -43.53
N ARG A 19 15.59 49.20 -43.21
CA ARG A 19 14.22 48.70 -43.45
C ARG A 19 13.87 48.52 -44.93
N ALA A 20 14.46 49.32 -45.81
CA ALA A 20 14.22 49.28 -47.25
C ALA A 20 15.16 48.30 -48.00
N ASP A 21 16.15 47.72 -47.32
CA ASP A 21 17.10 46.79 -47.91
C ASP A 21 16.41 45.44 -48.20
N PRO A 22 16.25 45.04 -49.47
CA PRO A 22 15.55 43.82 -49.84
C PRO A 22 16.34 42.54 -49.50
N SER A 23 17.62 42.65 -49.13
CA SER A 23 18.42 41.52 -48.64
C SER A 23 18.12 41.17 -47.18
N ILE A 24 17.44 42.06 -46.44
CA ILE A 24 17.13 41.87 -45.03
C ILE A 24 15.64 41.54 -44.88
N GLN A 25 15.35 40.33 -44.43
CA GLN A 25 13.98 39.89 -44.18
C GLN A 25 13.50 40.39 -42.82
N PHE A 26 12.62 41.40 -42.81
CA PHE A 26 11.96 41.88 -41.59
C PHE A 26 10.63 41.19 -41.30
N ASP A 27 9.99 40.62 -42.32
CA ASP A 27 8.71 39.95 -42.19
C ASP A 27 8.90 38.44 -42.36
N PHE A 28 8.42 37.66 -41.40
CA PHE A 28 8.47 36.20 -41.42
C PHE A 28 7.16 35.65 -42.00
N PRO A 29 7.10 35.26 -43.29
CA PRO A 29 5.85 34.84 -43.94
C PRO A 29 5.29 33.54 -43.37
N TRP A 30 6.09 32.78 -42.63
CA TRP A 30 5.67 31.52 -42.00
C TRP A 30 4.83 31.70 -40.72
N ARG A 31 4.59 32.94 -40.28
CA ARG A 31 3.69 33.25 -39.17
C ARG A 31 2.63 34.28 -39.57
N ALA A 32 2.04 34.13 -40.75
CA ALA A 32 0.64 34.50 -40.89
C ALA A 32 -0.12 33.58 -39.94
N VAL A 33 -0.57 34.10 -38.79
CA VAL A 33 -1.51 33.37 -37.95
C VAL A 33 -2.77 33.29 -38.78
N ASP A 34 -2.97 32.17 -39.48
CA ASP A 34 -4.22 31.88 -40.17
C ASP A 34 -5.35 32.20 -39.18
N ALA A 35 -6.28 33.05 -39.61
CA ALA A 35 -7.41 33.43 -38.79
C ALA A 35 -8.04 32.12 -38.30
N ARG A 36 -8.03 31.90 -36.97
CA ARG A 36 -8.47 30.64 -36.34
C ARG A 36 -9.71 30.15 -37.07
N GLN A 37 -9.61 29.01 -37.76
CA GLN A 37 -10.77 28.44 -38.43
C GLN A 37 -11.91 28.38 -37.41
N PRO A 38 -13.14 28.78 -37.79
CA PRO A 38 -14.25 28.77 -36.86
C PRO A 38 -14.41 27.35 -36.32
N THR A 39 -14.56 27.23 -35.00
CA THR A 39 -14.68 25.94 -34.32
C THR A 39 -15.75 25.09 -35.03
N PRO A 40 -15.44 23.84 -35.43
CA PRO A 40 -16.39 22.99 -36.14
C PRO A 40 -17.72 22.87 -35.41
N GLU A 41 -18.84 22.87 -36.13
CA GLU A 41 -20.19 22.83 -35.56
C GLU A 41 -20.41 21.61 -34.66
N TRP A 42 -19.88 20.45 -35.05
CA TRP A 42 -19.98 19.23 -34.24
C TRP A 42 -19.26 19.37 -32.89
N LEU A 43 -18.15 20.11 -32.85
CA LEU A 43 -17.36 20.32 -31.63
C LEU A 43 -18.06 21.32 -30.70
N ARG A 44 -18.72 22.34 -31.27
CA ARG A 44 -19.60 23.24 -30.51
C ARG A 44 -20.81 22.50 -29.95
N ALA A 45 -21.44 21.63 -30.75
CA ALA A 45 -22.56 20.80 -30.30
C ALA A 45 -22.14 19.80 -29.21
N LEU A 46 -20.98 19.17 -29.35
CA LEU A 46 -20.41 18.29 -28.34
C LEU A 46 -20.12 19.05 -27.04
N GLY A 47 -19.47 20.22 -27.12
CA GLY A 47 -19.23 21.08 -25.97
C GLY A 47 -20.50 21.48 -25.24
N ALA A 48 -21.54 21.89 -25.98
CA ALA A 48 -22.84 22.23 -25.40
C ALA A 48 -23.56 21.02 -24.77
N ALA A 49 -23.43 19.83 -25.36
CA ALA A 49 -24.00 18.60 -24.81
C ALA A 49 -23.29 18.18 -23.51
N LEU A 50 -21.95 18.27 -23.48
CA LEU A 50 -21.16 18.01 -22.27
C LEU A 50 -21.49 19.03 -21.19
N ASP A 51 -21.54 20.31 -21.52
CA ASP A 51 -21.86 21.38 -20.57
C ASP A 51 -23.23 21.16 -19.93
N ARG A 52 -24.24 20.79 -20.73
CA ARG A 52 -25.58 20.44 -20.21
C ARG A 52 -25.56 19.21 -19.30
N PHE A 53 -24.76 18.19 -19.65
CA PHE A 53 -24.60 16.99 -18.84
C PHE A 53 -23.92 17.27 -17.49
N PHE A 54 -22.79 18.00 -17.49
CA PHE A 54 -22.07 18.36 -16.27
C PHE A 54 -22.85 19.36 -15.42
N SER A 55 -23.54 20.33 -16.03
CA SER A 55 -24.42 21.27 -15.34
C SER A 55 -25.57 20.57 -14.61
N ALA A 56 -26.17 19.56 -15.24
CA ALA A 56 -27.20 18.72 -14.61
C ALA A 56 -26.63 17.89 -13.44
N LEU A 57 -25.36 17.52 -13.51
CA LEU A 57 -24.63 16.81 -12.46
C LEU A 57 -24.02 17.73 -11.39
N GLY A 58 -24.13 19.06 -11.54
CA GLY A 58 -23.52 20.06 -10.66
C GLY A 58 -23.83 19.84 -9.17
N PRO A 59 -25.10 19.63 -8.76
CA PRO A 59 -25.45 19.37 -7.36
C PRO A 59 -24.85 18.05 -6.85
N PHE A 60 -24.77 17.03 -7.71
CA PHE A 60 -24.20 15.72 -7.35
C PHE A 60 -22.70 15.82 -7.10
N TRP A 61 -21.95 16.52 -7.95
CA TRP A 61 -20.52 16.75 -7.75
C TRP A 61 -20.21 17.52 -6.47
N GLN A 62 -21.06 18.49 -6.11
CA GLN A 62 -20.93 19.21 -4.85
C GLN A 62 -21.13 18.29 -3.64
N ILE A 63 -22.10 17.37 -3.69
CA ILE A 63 -22.30 16.35 -2.64
C ILE A 63 -21.08 15.42 -2.57
N VAL A 64 -20.61 14.90 -3.70
CA VAL A 64 -19.43 14.02 -3.76
C VAL A 64 -18.20 14.71 -3.21
N PHE A 65 -17.99 15.98 -3.56
CA PHE A 65 -16.89 16.79 -3.04
C PHE A 65 -16.96 16.93 -1.52
N TRP A 66 -18.11 17.31 -0.96
CA TRP A 66 -18.26 17.44 0.49
C TRP A 66 -18.15 16.10 1.23
N VAL A 67 -18.65 15.01 0.63
CA VAL A 67 -18.46 13.65 1.17
C VAL A 67 -16.98 13.28 1.19
N LEU A 68 -16.23 13.56 0.12
CA LEU A 68 -14.80 13.29 0.04
C LEU A 68 -14.01 14.13 1.06
N VAL A 69 -14.35 15.42 1.20
CA VAL A 69 -13.75 16.29 2.22
C VAL A 69 -14.05 15.76 3.63
N ALA A 70 -15.30 15.40 3.91
CA ALA A 70 -15.69 14.84 5.20
C ALA A 70 -14.94 13.52 5.49
N LEU A 71 -14.76 12.67 4.48
CA LEU A 71 -13.98 11.43 4.59
C LEU A 71 -12.51 11.71 4.93
N ILE A 72 -11.87 12.66 4.25
CA ILE A 72 -10.48 13.05 4.51
C ILE A 72 -10.34 13.59 5.94
N VAL A 73 -11.25 14.47 6.37
CA VAL A 73 -11.26 14.99 7.74
C VAL A 73 -11.45 13.85 8.75
N ALA A 74 -12.37 12.92 8.50
CA ALA A 74 -12.58 11.76 9.38
C ALA A 74 -11.32 10.89 9.49
N VAL A 75 -10.60 10.66 8.39
CA VAL A 75 -9.33 9.93 8.38
C VAL A 75 -8.25 10.67 9.17
N LEU A 76 -8.13 11.99 9.01
CA LEU A 76 -7.19 12.80 9.76
C LEU A 76 -7.51 12.76 11.26
N VAL A 77 -8.77 12.96 11.66
CA VAL A 77 -9.20 12.86 13.06
C VAL A 77 -8.89 11.47 13.63
N ALA A 78 -9.19 10.40 12.89
CA ALA A 78 -8.85 9.04 13.32
C ALA A 78 -7.33 8.81 13.43
N SER A 79 -6.51 9.49 12.62
CA SER A 79 -5.05 9.39 12.66
C SER A 79 -4.44 10.10 13.87
N PHE A 80 -4.94 11.30 14.20
CA PHE A 80 -4.37 12.14 15.27
C PHE A 80 -4.96 11.85 16.66
N PHE A 81 -6.13 11.20 16.75
CA PHE A 81 -6.82 10.91 18.01
C PHE A 81 -6.98 9.39 18.24
N PRO A 82 -6.03 8.74 18.96
CA PRO A 82 -6.10 7.31 19.29
C PRO A 82 -7.42 6.83 19.93
N PRO A 83 -8.08 7.60 20.83
CA PRO A 83 -9.38 7.18 21.40
C PRO A 83 -10.50 7.08 20.37
N VAL A 84 -10.50 7.96 19.36
CA VAL A 84 -11.49 7.95 18.27
C VAL A 84 -11.25 6.76 17.34
N ARG A 85 -9.98 6.46 17.06
CA ARG A 85 -9.58 5.27 16.30
C ARG A 85 -10.04 3.98 16.95
N ASP A 86 -9.88 3.87 18.26
CA ASP A 86 -10.26 2.67 19.01
C ASP A 86 -11.79 2.51 19.07
N TRP A 87 -12.52 3.62 19.26
CA TRP A 87 -13.98 3.64 19.19
C TRP A 87 -14.53 3.28 17.79
N LEU A 88 -13.94 3.81 16.72
CA LEU A 88 -14.32 3.47 15.33
C LEU A 88 -14.05 1.99 15.06
N ARG A 89 -12.90 1.48 15.48
CA ARG A 89 -12.52 0.07 15.31
C ARG A 89 -13.51 -0.86 16.01
N ASP A 90 -13.89 -0.55 17.25
CA ASP A 90 -14.89 -1.33 17.99
C ASP A 90 -16.28 -1.26 17.36
N ARG A 91 -16.67 -0.10 16.81
CA ARG A 91 -17.96 0.08 16.13
C ARG A 91 -18.03 -0.69 14.81
N PHE A 92 -16.95 -0.70 14.02
CA PHE A 92 -16.87 -1.45 12.76
C PHE A 92 -16.64 -2.95 12.96
N ARG A 93 -15.94 -3.34 14.04
CA ARG A 93 -15.76 -4.75 14.43
C ARG A 93 -17.05 -5.39 14.94
N ARG A 94 -17.97 -4.63 15.55
CA ARG A 94 -19.32 -5.09 15.92
C ARG A 94 -20.28 -5.28 14.74
N GLN A 95 -19.99 -4.68 13.58
CA GLN A 95 -20.86 -4.77 12.39
C GLN A 95 -20.38 -5.79 11.35
N ARG A 96 -19.15 -6.29 11.47
CA ARG A 96 -18.87 -7.61 10.90
C ARG A 96 -19.60 -8.60 11.80
N PRO A 97 -20.67 -9.28 11.36
CA PRO A 97 -21.00 -10.53 12.02
C PRO A 97 -19.69 -11.30 12.05
N ALA A 98 -19.36 -11.90 13.19
CA ALA A 98 -18.39 -12.97 13.18
C ALA A 98 -18.92 -13.96 12.14
N ALA A 99 -18.47 -13.84 10.89
CA ALA A 99 -18.21 -15.02 10.10
C ALA A 99 -17.45 -15.86 11.09
N VAL A 100 -18.07 -16.94 11.53
CA VAL A 100 -17.40 -17.99 12.26
C VAL A 100 -16.22 -18.31 11.35
N GLU A 101 -15.08 -17.66 11.59
CA GLU A 101 -13.80 -18.07 11.05
C GLU A 101 -13.75 -19.48 11.56
N ALA A 102 -14.02 -20.44 10.68
CA ALA A 102 -13.91 -21.85 10.99
C ALA A 102 -12.58 -21.97 11.71
N GLU A 103 -12.63 -22.26 13.02
CA GLU A 103 -11.49 -22.18 13.92
C GLU A 103 -10.51 -23.23 13.44
N TRP A 104 -9.68 -22.83 12.49
CA TRP A 104 -8.79 -23.75 11.81
C TRP A 104 -7.77 -24.19 12.83
N ARG A 105 -7.74 -25.50 13.06
CA ARG A 105 -6.79 -26.16 13.93
C ARG A 105 -6.31 -27.45 13.28
N PRO A 106 -5.05 -27.86 13.51
CA PRO A 106 -4.56 -29.16 13.09
C PRO A 106 -5.41 -30.30 13.65
N ALA A 107 -5.39 -31.46 12.99
CA ALA A 107 -6.07 -32.66 13.50
C ALA A 107 -5.43 -33.08 14.86
N PRO A 108 -6.21 -33.30 15.93
CA PRO A 108 -5.66 -33.54 17.27
C PRO A 108 -4.71 -34.75 17.36
N ALA A 109 -4.93 -35.81 16.57
CA ALA A 109 -4.04 -36.96 16.53
C ALA A 109 -2.68 -36.62 15.92
N THR A 110 -2.67 -35.87 14.81
CA THR A 110 -1.45 -35.38 14.15
C THR A 110 -0.69 -34.40 15.04
N ALA A 111 -1.42 -33.52 15.75
CA ALA A 111 -0.82 -32.58 16.69
C ALA A 111 -0.13 -33.29 17.86
N ARG A 112 -0.72 -34.36 18.40
CA ARG A 112 -0.09 -35.18 19.46
C ARG A 112 1.19 -35.84 18.96
N ALA A 113 1.13 -36.52 17.82
CA ALA A 113 2.31 -37.17 17.24
C ALA A 113 3.45 -36.19 16.98
N LEU A 114 3.15 -35.00 16.45
CA LEU A 114 4.13 -33.94 16.24
C LEU A 114 4.73 -33.45 17.57
N LEU A 115 3.90 -33.27 18.60
CA LEU A 115 4.37 -32.87 19.91
C LEU A 115 5.28 -33.92 20.54
N ASP A 116 4.97 -35.21 20.37
CA ASP A 116 5.81 -36.31 20.86
C ASP A 116 7.19 -36.32 20.16
N GLU A 117 7.23 -36.09 18.83
CA GLU A 117 8.48 -35.95 18.07
C GLU A 117 9.30 -34.74 18.53
N ALA A 118 8.64 -33.61 18.75
CA ALA A 118 9.30 -32.39 19.22
C ALA A 118 9.80 -32.53 20.68
N GLU A 119 9.07 -33.24 21.53
CA GLU A 119 9.48 -33.56 22.90
C GLU A 119 10.72 -34.46 22.92
N ALA A 120 10.82 -35.44 22.01
CA ALA A 120 12.03 -36.27 21.89
C ALA A 120 13.28 -35.44 21.53
N LEU A 121 13.13 -34.42 20.69
CA LEU A 121 14.22 -33.47 20.39
C LEU A 121 14.59 -32.63 21.61
N ALA A 122 13.59 -32.12 22.35
CA ALA A 122 13.80 -31.34 23.55
C ALA A 122 14.47 -32.17 24.67
N ALA A 123 14.08 -33.44 24.84
CA ALA A 123 14.68 -34.37 25.79
C ALA A 123 16.17 -34.64 25.50
N ALA A 124 16.56 -34.57 24.22
CA ALA A 124 17.97 -34.63 23.79
C ALA A 124 18.71 -33.28 23.93
N GLY A 125 18.11 -32.27 24.57
CA GLY A 125 18.66 -30.92 24.72
C GLY A 125 18.61 -30.07 23.44
N ARG A 126 17.91 -30.51 22.39
CA ARG A 126 17.84 -29.84 21.09
C ARG A 126 16.60 -28.95 20.98
N PHE A 127 16.49 -27.95 21.86
CA PHE A 127 15.32 -27.06 21.95
C PHE A 127 15.05 -26.27 20.67
N GLU A 128 16.11 -25.78 20.00
CA GLU A 128 15.98 -25.08 18.72
C GLU A 128 15.38 -25.96 17.64
N ALA A 129 15.83 -27.22 17.55
CA ALA A 129 15.30 -28.17 16.59
C ALA A 129 13.84 -28.52 16.89
N ALA A 130 13.46 -28.62 18.17
CA ALA A 130 12.08 -28.87 18.58
C ALA A 130 11.13 -27.73 18.14
N VAL A 131 11.51 -26.47 18.41
CA VAL A 131 10.71 -25.30 17.99
C VAL A 131 10.68 -25.17 16.47
N GLN A 132 11.81 -25.40 15.80
CA GLN A 132 11.91 -25.35 14.35
C GLN A 132 11.04 -26.44 13.68
N LEU A 133 10.94 -27.63 14.27
CA LEU A 133 10.04 -28.70 13.80
C LEU A 133 8.57 -28.24 13.84
N LEU A 134 8.13 -27.66 14.97
CA LEU A 134 6.78 -27.12 15.10
C LEU A 134 6.49 -26.02 14.06
N LEU A 135 7.46 -25.13 13.82
CA LEU A 135 7.32 -24.06 12.83
C LEU A 135 7.13 -24.63 11.41
N HIS A 136 8.01 -25.53 10.97
CA HIS A 136 7.92 -26.12 9.63
C HIS A 136 6.59 -26.84 9.42
N ARG A 137 6.18 -27.64 10.40
CA ARG A 137 4.92 -28.35 10.30
C ARG A 137 3.72 -27.39 10.25
N SER A 138 3.78 -26.30 11.00
CA SER A 138 2.74 -25.26 10.97
C SER A 138 2.64 -24.58 9.60
N ILE A 139 3.77 -24.35 8.90
CA ILE A 139 3.77 -23.80 7.53
C ILE A 139 3.07 -24.77 6.57
N GLU A 140 3.37 -26.06 6.65
CA GLU A 140 2.71 -27.08 5.84
C GLU A 140 1.21 -27.17 6.11
N ASP A 141 0.82 -27.06 7.38
CA ASP A 141 -0.58 -27.08 7.83
C ASP A 141 -1.33 -25.86 7.27
N ILE A 142 -0.74 -24.66 7.29
CA ILE A 142 -1.30 -23.45 6.68
C ILE A 142 -1.51 -23.63 5.17
N GLU A 143 -0.50 -24.18 4.46
CA GLU A 143 -0.59 -24.38 3.02
C GLU A 143 -1.63 -25.45 2.65
N ARG A 144 -1.75 -26.53 3.43
CA ARG A 144 -2.80 -27.55 3.25
C ARG A 144 -4.20 -26.99 3.49
N TRP A 145 -4.34 -26.10 4.46
CA TRP A 145 -5.62 -25.50 4.79
C TRP A 145 -6.09 -24.50 3.75
N ARG A 146 -5.20 -23.60 3.34
CA ARG A 146 -5.48 -22.60 2.32
C ARG A 146 -4.29 -22.44 1.40
N HIS A 147 -4.38 -23.12 0.26
CA HIS A 147 -3.38 -23.06 -0.79
C HIS A 147 -3.08 -21.63 -1.25
N GLY A 148 -1.80 -21.38 -1.52
CA GLY A 148 -1.31 -20.11 -2.05
C GLY A 148 -1.08 -19.01 -1.01
N LEU A 149 -1.30 -19.29 0.29
CA LEU A 149 -0.83 -18.41 1.36
C LEU A 149 0.68 -18.47 1.51
N VAL A 150 1.28 -19.66 1.38
CA VAL A 150 2.73 -19.85 1.38
C VAL A 150 3.25 -19.66 -0.03
N ARG A 151 4.09 -18.65 -0.23
CA ARG A 151 4.66 -18.30 -1.54
C ARG A 151 6.18 -18.22 -1.41
N PRO A 152 6.96 -18.54 -2.46
CA PRO A 152 8.42 -18.49 -2.40
C PRO A 152 8.99 -17.14 -1.95
N ALA A 153 8.30 -16.03 -2.24
CA ALA A 153 8.71 -14.68 -1.84
C ALA A 153 8.25 -14.26 -0.43
N ARG A 154 7.50 -15.09 0.30
CA ARG A 154 6.99 -14.77 1.64
C ARG A 154 7.86 -15.38 2.72
N THR A 155 8.23 -14.57 3.70
CA THR A 155 8.95 -15.01 4.89
C THR A 155 8.00 -15.54 5.96
N SER A 156 8.54 -16.23 6.97
CA SER A 156 7.75 -16.66 8.14
C SER A 156 7.16 -15.47 8.91
N ARG A 157 7.83 -14.29 8.93
CA ARG A 157 7.26 -13.06 9.49
C ARG A 157 6.09 -12.54 8.69
N ASP A 158 6.16 -12.58 7.36
CA ASP A 158 5.06 -12.15 6.50
C ASP A 158 3.84 -13.04 6.71
N LEU A 159 4.05 -14.36 6.82
CA LEU A 159 2.99 -15.31 7.16
C LEU A 159 2.42 -15.06 8.56
N ALA A 160 3.25 -14.73 9.55
CA ALA A 160 2.80 -14.38 10.90
C ALA A 160 1.98 -13.08 10.96
N ALA A 161 2.06 -12.24 9.94
CA ALA A 161 1.27 -11.01 9.81
C ALA A 161 0.05 -11.16 8.87
N GLU A 162 -0.15 -12.33 8.25
CA GLU A 162 -1.18 -12.54 7.22
C GLU A 162 -2.60 -12.51 7.82
N PRO A 163 -3.45 -11.52 7.48
CA PRO A 163 -4.81 -11.41 8.01
C PRO A 163 -5.74 -12.54 7.57
N ALA A 164 -5.39 -13.27 6.50
CA ALA A 164 -6.15 -14.44 6.07
C ALA A 164 -6.02 -15.64 7.03
N ILE A 165 -5.08 -15.62 7.98
CA ILE A 165 -4.91 -16.66 9.00
C ILE A 165 -5.68 -16.24 10.27
N PRO A 166 -6.49 -17.14 10.87
CA PRO A 166 -7.26 -16.84 12.08
C PRO A 166 -6.37 -16.32 13.21
N GLU A 167 -6.88 -15.36 13.98
CA GLU A 167 -6.09 -14.61 14.97
C GLU A 167 -5.38 -15.51 16.00
N ARG A 168 -6.05 -16.57 16.48
CA ARG A 168 -5.48 -17.54 17.43
C ARG A 168 -4.31 -18.32 16.82
N ALA A 169 -4.49 -18.85 15.61
CA ALA A 169 -3.47 -19.59 14.88
C ALA A 169 -2.27 -18.69 14.55
N ARG A 170 -2.54 -17.46 14.11
CA ARG A 170 -1.54 -16.44 13.81
C ARG A 170 -0.70 -16.08 15.03
N GLY A 171 -1.31 -15.97 16.21
CA GLY A 171 -0.60 -15.70 17.48
C GLY A 171 0.39 -16.79 17.87
N VAL A 172 -0.02 -18.06 17.79
CA VAL A 172 0.87 -19.21 18.07
C VAL A 172 1.99 -19.28 17.04
N PHE A 173 1.65 -19.15 15.75
CA PHE A 173 2.64 -19.17 14.67
C PHE A 173 3.67 -18.04 14.83
N ALA A 174 3.23 -16.82 15.13
CA ALA A 174 4.12 -15.68 15.37
C ALA A 174 5.11 -15.94 16.52
N ARG A 175 4.66 -16.62 17.58
CA ARG A 175 5.53 -16.99 18.70
C ARG A 175 6.60 -18.00 18.29
N LEU A 176 6.26 -19.01 17.49
CA LEU A 176 7.22 -19.98 16.97
C LEU A 176 8.24 -19.31 16.05
N VAL A 177 7.82 -18.36 15.21
CA VAL A 177 8.70 -17.56 14.36
C VAL A 177 9.67 -16.75 15.21
N GLU A 178 9.19 -16.01 16.21
CA GLU A 178 10.02 -15.20 17.10
C GLU A 178 11.11 -16.03 17.79
N LEU A 179 10.74 -17.18 18.37
CA LEU A 179 11.68 -18.07 19.04
C LEU A 179 12.73 -18.65 18.08
N THR A 180 12.29 -19.09 16.90
CA THR A 180 13.19 -19.62 15.87
C THR A 180 14.19 -18.56 15.41
N GLU A 181 13.72 -17.35 15.13
CA GLU A 181 14.56 -16.23 14.71
C GLU A 181 15.53 -15.79 15.81
N ARG A 182 15.11 -15.86 17.07
CA ARG A 182 15.99 -15.56 18.21
C ARG A 182 17.14 -16.57 18.31
N GLY A 183 16.86 -17.86 18.10
CA GLY A 183 17.90 -18.89 18.04
C GLY A 183 18.85 -18.70 16.86
N ILE A 184 18.31 -18.59 15.64
CA ILE A 184 19.09 -18.56 14.40
C ILE A 184 19.82 -17.23 14.20
N PHE A 185 19.16 -16.09 14.42
CA PHE A 185 19.69 -14.78 14.05
C PHE A 185 20.27 -13.99 15.23
N ALA A 186 19.70 -14.12 16.43
CA ALA A 186 20.13 -13.31 17.58
C ALA A 186 21.27 -13.94 18.39
N ARG A 187 21.78 -15.12 18.00
CA ARG A 187 22.78 -15.91 18.76
C ARG A 187 22.39 -16.09 20.23
N ARG A 188 21.08 -16.23 20.49
CA ARG A 188 20.52 -16.46 21.83
C ARG A 188 19.93 -17.87 21.84
N PRO A 189 20.68 -18.87 22.34
CA PRO A 189 20.23 -20.26 22.30
C PRO A 189 18.93 -20.42 23.08
N LEU A 190 18.05 -21.27 22.58
CA LEU A 190 16.79 -21.60 23.27
C LEU A 190 17.06 -22.57 24.42
N GLY A 191 16.42 -22.32 25.55
CA GLY A 191 16.48 -23.19 26.73
C GLY A 191 15.17 -23.94 27.00
N PRO A 192 15.13 -24.74 28.09
CA PRO A 192 13.95 -25.52 28.48
C PRO A 192 12.69 -24.65 28.65
N ALA A 193 12.82 -23.48 29.28
CA ALA A 193 11.69 -22.57 29.49
C ALA A 193 11.10 -22.02 28.18
N ASP A 194 11.94 -21.84 27.16
CA ASP A 194 11.49 -21.37 25.85
C ASP A 194 10.75 -22.48 25.10
N TRP A 195 11.26 -23.71 25.22
CA TRP A 195 10.58 -24.91 24.71
C TRP A 195 9.22 -25.08 25.39
N ASP A 196 9.14 -25.02 26.71
CA ASP A 196 7.88 -25.18 27.44
C ASP A 196 6.83 -24.14 27.03
N ALA A 197 7.25 -22.88 26.85
CA ALA A 197 6.37 -21.83 26.38
C ALA A 197 5.88 -22.09 24.94
N ALA A 198 6.76 -22.54 24.04
CA ALA A 198 6.40 -22.88 22.66
C ALA A 198 5.43 -24.07 22.60
N ARG A 199 5.75 -25.12 23.36
CA ARG A 199 4.96 -26.35 23.47
C ARG A 199 3.57 -26.05 23.99
N GLU A 200 3.44 -25.29 25.07
CA GLU A 200 2.15 -24.98 25.66
C GLU A 200 1.30 -24.10 24.75
N ALA A 201 1.90 -23.11 24.08
CA ALA A 201 1.20 -22.29 23.10
C ALA A 201 0.66 -23.12 21.93
N TYR A 202 1.48 -24.04 21.39
CA TYR A 202 1.05 -24.94 20.32
C TYR A 202 -0.03 -25.91 20.79
N ARG A 203 0.15 -26.52 21.96
CA ARG A 203 -0.81 -27.46 22.56
C ARG A 203 -2.17 -26.81 22.80
N ALA A 204 -2.20 -25.61 23.38
CA ALA A 204 -3.43 -24.87 23.64
C ALA A 204 -4.18 -24.44 22.37
N PHE A 205 -3.52 -24.43 21.22
CA PHE A 205 -4.15 -24.17 19.93
C PHE A 205 -4.60 -25.46 19.23
N ALA A 206 -3.81 -26.52 19.31
CA ALA A 206 -4.01 -27.74 18.52
C ALA A 206 -4.84 -28.83 19.23
N LEU A 207 -4.95 -28.80 20.55
CA LEU A 207 -5.70 -29.78 21.37
C LEU A 207 -6.84 -29.11 22.14
#